data_AF-A0A379FHZ0-F1
#
_entry.id   AF-A0A379FHZ0-F1
#
_cell.length_a   1.000
_cell.length_b   1.000
_cell.length_c   1.000
_cell.angle_alpha   90.00
_cell.angle_beta   90.00
_cell.angle_gamma   90.00
#
_symmetry.space_group_name_H-M   'P 1'
#
loop_
_entity.id
_entity.type
_entity.pdbx_description
1 polymer ?
#
loop_
_entity_poly.entity_id
_entity_poly.type
_entity_poly.pdbx_seq_one_letter_code
_entity_poly.pdbx_strand_id
1 'polypeptide(L)'
;MNNRKIKVIPNIDIFQQPFHAICLPKNILELLDLKDSSKKLVNYYDSNQCIDLSNLTGSQMNIDLSSLSLKLTIPQYWLEYQDSYWVPPAHWEEGINGAFIDYSANVLATEYANNDKQIYLSTNGTAGINLGAWRFRGDYRCDLSKK
;
A
#
# COMPACT_ATOMS: atom_id res chain seq x y z
N MET A 1 8.25 6.42 5.66
CA MET A 1 9.60 5.86 5.92
C MET A 1 9.54 5.02 7.20
N ASN A 2 9.21 3.73 7.09
CA ASN A 2 9.17 2.80 8.23
C ASN A 2 10.45 1.97 8.25
N ASN A 3 11.44 2.37 9.06
CA ASN A 3 12.67 1.61 9.27
C ASN A 3 12.39 0.37 10.13
N ARG A 4 12.02 -0.76 9.50
CA ARG A 4 11.86 -2.05 10.19
C ARG A 4 13.21 -2.77 10.20
N LYS A 5 13.86 -2.81 11.37
CA LYS A 5 15.17 -3.43 11.58
C LYS A 5 15.05 -4.96 11.55
N ILE A 6 15.74 -5.61 10.61
CA ILE A 6 15.94 -7.06 10.61
C ILE A 6 17.12 -7.35 11.55
N LYS A 7 16.92 -8.21 12.56
CA LYS A 7 17.96 -8.57 13.52
C LYS A 7 18.64 -9.86 13.06
N VAL A 8 19.92 -9.76 12.72
CA VAL A 8 20.78 -10.93 12.44
C VAL A 8 21.32 -11.44 13.77
N ILE A 9 21.12 -12.72 14.08
CA ILE A 9 21.65 -13.35 15.29
C ILE A 9 23.04 -13.89 14.94
N PRO A 10 24.13 -13.34 15.52
CA PRO A 10 25.48 -13.55 14.99
C PRO A 10 26.13 -14.89 15.39
N ASN A 11 25.40 -15.85 15.98
CA ASN A 11 26.02 -17.00 16.64
C ASN A 11 25.41 -18.36 16.27
N ILE A 12 25.02 -18.54 15.02
CA ILE A 12 24.64 -19.84 14.46
C ILE A 12 25.46 -20.01 13.19
N ASP A 13 26.18 -21.13 13.06
CA ASP A 13 26.93 -21.48 11.86
C ASP A 13 26.03 -21.37 10.63
N ILE A 14 26.20 -20.28 9.88
CA ILE A 14 25.35 -19.84 8.76
C ILE A 14 25.29 -20.90 7.65
N PHE A 15 26.24 -21.84 7.66
CA PHE A 15 26.41 -22.88 6.66
C PHE A 15 25.53 -24.12 6.85
N GLN A 16 24.90 -24.32 8.01
CA GLN A 16 24.11 -25.53 8.27
C GLN A 16 22.60 -25.30 8.40
N GLN A 17 22.15 -24.11 8.85
CA GLN A 17 20.72 -23.79 9.03
C GLN A 17 20.42 -22.29 8.88
N PRO A 18 20.27 -21.75 7.66
CA PRO A 18 20.08 -20.31 7.43
C PRO A 18 18.78 -19.76 8.02
N PHE A 19 17.74 -20.59 8.22
CA PHE A 19 16.45 -20.17 8.78
C PHE A 19 16.49 -19.84 10.28
N HIS A 20 17.39 -20.47 11.05
CA HIS A 20 17.47 -20.26 12.50
C HIS A 20 18.33 -19.05 12.90
N ALA A 21 19.17 -18.54 11.99
CA ALA A 21 20.01 -17.36 12.25
C ALA A 21 19.26 -16.01 12.08
N ILE A 22 18.07 -16.03 11.47
CA ILE A 22 17.35 -14.83 11.03
C ILE A 22 15.93 -14.86 11.57
N CYS A 23 15.66 -14.00 12.56
CA CYS A 23 14.31 -13.83 13.06
C CYS A 23 13.49 -12.96 12.10
N LEU A 24 12.59 -13.59 11.34
CA LEU A 24 11.53 -12.89 10.63
C LEU A 24 10.36 -12.65 11.58
N PRO A 25 10.05 -11.39 11.95
CA PRO A 25 8.94 -11.11 12.85
C PRO A 25 7.59 -11.50 12.23
N LYS A 26 6.66 -11.95 13.07
CA LYS A 26 5.31 -12.41 12.66
C LYS A 26 4.57 -11.46 11.71
N ASN A 27 4.75 -10.15 11.85
CA ASN A 27 4.10 -9.14 11.02
C ASN A 27 4.55 -9.16 9.54
N ILE A 28 5.66 -9.82 9.21
CA ILE A 28 6.10 -9.99 7.82
C ILE A 28 5.25 -11.06 7.12
N LEU A 29 4.63 -11.99 7.85
CA LEU A 29 3.88 -13.09 7.25
C LEU A 29 2.74 -12.61 6.35
N GLU A 30 2.11 -11.48 6.72
CA GLU A 30 1.02 -10.85 5.95
C GLU A 30 1.52 -10.19 4.66
N LEU A 31 2.81 -9.87 4.57
CA LEU A 31 3.43 -9.25 3.39
C LEU A 31 4.02 -10.27 2.41
N LEU A 32 4.11 -11.55 2.80
CA LEU A 32 4.66 -12.60 1.97
C LEU A 32 3.64 -13.19 0.98
N ASP A 33 2.40 -12.69 0.97
CA ASP A 33 1.32 -13.14 0.09
C ASP A 33 1.17 -14.65 0.03
N LEU A 34 1.36 -15.34 1.16
CA LEU A 34 1.17 -16.78 1.23
C LEU A 34 -0.31 -17.13 1.16
N LYS A 35 -0.67 -18.22 0.48
CA LYS A 35 -2.04 -18.77 0.55
C LYS A 35 -2.39 -19.09 2.01
N ASP A 36 -3.66 -18.97 2.37
CA ASP A 36 -4.11 -19.34 3.72
C ASP A 36 -3.83 -20.79 4.10
N SER A 37 -3.82 -21.71 3.12
CA SER A 37 -3.39 -23.09 3.33
C SER A 37 -1.89 -23.19 3.64
N SER A 38 -1.07 -22.34 3.03
CA SER A 38 0.39 -22.29 3.23
C SER A 38 0.75 -21.62 4.54
N LYS A 39 0.02 -20.57 4.97
CA LYS A 39 0.19 -19.92 6.28
C LYS A 39 0.04 -20.91 7.44
N LYS A 40 -0.79 -21.95 7.30
CA LYS A 40 -0.98 -23.00 8.33
C LYS A 40 0.21 -23.94 8.48
N LEU A 41 1.07 -24.02 7.45
CA LEU A 41 2.27 -24.85 7.47
C LEU A 41 3.47 -24.12 8.08
N VAL A 42 3.34 -22.80 8.28
CA VAL A 42 4.39 -21.97 8.84
C VAL A 42 4.49 -22.19 10.35
N ASN A 43 5.68 -22.56 10.81
CA ASN A 43 5.98 -22.73 12.22
C ASN A 43 6.49 -21.43 12.83
N TYR A 44 6.52 -21.38 14.15
CA TYR A 44 7.10 -20.27 14.91
C TYR A 44 8.14 -20.79 15.90
N TYR A 45 9.18 -20.00 16.11
CA TYR A 45 10.21 -20.25 17.11
C TYR A 45 10.49 -18.98 17.91
N ASP A 46 11.36 -19.08 18.92
CA ASP A 46 11.71 -17.96 19.81
C ASP A 46 10.47 -17.29 20.43
N SER A 47 9.75 -18.05 21.27
CA SER A 47 8.53 -17.58 21.95
C SER A 47 7.45 -17.02 21.02
N ASN A 48 7.25 -17.65 19.85
CA ASN A 48 6.29 -17.26 18.82
C ASN A 48 6.54 -15.88 18.18
N GLN A 49 7.75 -15.34 18.27
CA GLN A 49 8.07 -14.04 17.68
C GLN A 49 8.65 -14.17 16.26
N CYS A 50 9.36 -15.28 15.99
CA CYS A 50 10.05 -15.51 14.73
C CYS A 50 9.33 -16.57 13.89
N ILE A 51 9.23 -16.31 12.59
CA ILE A 51 8.62 -17.19 11.60
C ILE A 51 9.66 -18.18 11.07
N ASP A 52 9.29 -19.45 10.97
CA ASP A 52 10.05 -20.48 10.27
C ASP A 52 9.32 -20.92 8.98
N LEU A 53 10.00 -20.70 7.85
CA LEU A 53 9.53 -21.05 6.50
C LEU A 53 10.08 -22.40 6.01
N SER A 54 10.82 -23.14 6.84
CA SER A 54 11.48 -24.41 6.46
C SER A 54 10.48 -25.49 6.02
N ASN A 55 9.24 -25.44 6.50
CA ASN A 55 8.16 -26.35 6.08
C ASN A 55 7.63 -26.08 4.66
N LEU A 56 7.93 -24.90 4.09
CA LEU A 56 7.59 -24.58 2.71
C LEU A 56 8.72 -25.10 1.82
N THR A 57 8.52 -26.30 1.26
CA THR A 57 9.51 -26.95 0.40
C THR A 57 9.94 -26.02 -0.73
N GLY A 58 11.25 -25.88 -0.93
CA GLY A 58 11.86 -25.03 -1.96
C GLY A 58 12.01 -23.56 -1.56
N SER A 59 11.52 -23.16 -0.38
CA SER A 59 11.83 -21.83 0.15
C SER A 59 13.30 -21.76 0.60
N GLN A 60 13.95 -20.62 0.38
CA GLN A 60 15.34 -20.36 0.76
C GLN A 60 15.51 -18.93 1.25
N MET A 61 16.40 -18.72 2.20
CA MET A 61 16.72 -17.41 2.76
C MET A 61 18.23 -17.17 2.68
N ASN A 62 18.65 -16.05 2.10
CA ASN A 62 20.05 -15.69 1.92
C ASN A 62 20.26 -14.22 2.29
N ILE A 63 21.22 -13.96 3.19
CA ILE A 63 21.63 -12.58 3.51
C ILE A 63 22.75 -12.17 2.57
N ASP A 64 22.51 -11.08 1.86
CA ASP A 64 23.53 -10.38 1.11
C ASP A 64 24.00 -9.15 1.91
N LEU A 65 25.08 -9.34 2.67
CA LEU A 65 25.67 -8.27 3.50
C LEU A 65 26.24 -7.13 2.67
N SER A 66 26.62 -7.38 1.40
CA SER A 66 27.19 -6.34 0.53
C SER A 66 26.14 -5.30 0.12
N SER A 67 24.90 -5.74 -0.07
CA SER A 67 23.75 -4.88 -0.39
C SER A 67 22.84 -4.61 0.82
N LEU A 68 23.20 -5.11 2.01
CA LEU A 68 22.38 -5.08 3.22
C LEU A 68 20.94 -5.56 2.97
N SER A 69 20.80 -6.60 2.13
CA SER A 69 19.50 -7.13 1.72
C SER A 69 19.30 -8.57 2.16
N LEU A 70 18.05 -8.91 2.42
CA LEU A 70 17.61 -10.27 2.68
C LEU A 70 16.90 -10.79 1.43
N LYS A 71 17.49 -11.78 0.76
CA LYS A 71 16.90 -12.45 -0.40
C LYS A 71 16.10 -13.65 0.09
N LEU A 72 14.79 -13.58 -0.13
CA LEU A 72 13.86 -14.64 0.20
C LEU A 72 13.31 -15.24 -1.10
N THR A 73 13.57 -16.52 -1.31
CA THR A 73 13.04 -17.28 -2.44
C THR A 73 11.89 -18.11 -1.89
N ILE A 74 10.67 -17.90 -2.39
CA ILE A 74 9.49 -18.72 -2.07
C ILE A 74 8.91 -19.23 -3.40
N PRO A 75 8.70 -20.54 -3.56
CA PRO A 75 8.04 -21.07 -4.75
C PRO A 75 6.62 -20.51 -4.92
N GLN A 76 6.28 -20.11 -6.14
CA GLN A 76 4.97 -19.52 -6.48
C GLN A 76 3.79 -20.42 -6.11
N TYR A 77 3.99 -21.74 -5.98
CA TYR A 77 2.98 -22.68 -5.52
C TYR A 77 2.39 -22.30 -4.13
N TRP A 78 3.19 -21.70 -3.25
CA TRP A 78 2.82 -21.30 -1.89
C TRP A 78 2.21 -19.88 -1.82
N LEU A 79 2.34 -19.10 -2.88
CA LEU A 79 1.88 -17.71 -2.95
C LEU A 79 0.44 -17.63 -3.44
N GLU A 80 -0.31 -16.67 -2.95
CA GLU A 80 -1.60 -16.28 -3.52
C GLU A 80 -1.44 -15.96 -5.00
N TYR A 81 -2.53 -16.17 -5.73
CA TYR A 81 -2.55 -15.88 -7.14
C TYR A 81 -2.29 -14.39 -7.35
N GLN A 82 -1.19 -14.06 -8.03
CA GLN A 82 -0.87 -12.71 -8.45
C GLN A 82 -0.97 -12.68 -9.97
N ASP A 83 -1.83 -11.80 -10.48
CA ASP A 83 -1.84 -11.40 -11.88
C ASP A 83 -1.13 -10.06 -12.00
N SER A 84 -0.46 -9.80 -13.12
CA SER A 84 0.14 -8.50 -13.43
C SER A 84 -0.81 -7.31 -13.30
N TYR A 85 -2.13 -7.53 -13.39
CA TYR A 85 -3.16 -6.48 -13.30
C TYR A 85 -4.03 -6.58 -12.04
N TRP A 86 -3.70 -7.45 -11.08
CA TRP A 86 -4.49 -7.64 -9.87
C TRP A 86 -3.64 -7.61 -8.60
N VAL A 87 -4.04 -6.76 -7.66
CA VAL A 87 -3.40 -6.64 -6.35
C VAL A 87 -4.33 -7.25 -5.28
N PRO A 88 -3.83 -8.19 -4.45
CA PRO A 88 -4.63 -8.80 -3.39
C PRO A 88 -5.22 -7.77 -2.42
N PRO A 89 -6.43 -8.00 -1.86
CA PRO A 89 -7.05 -7.09 -0.91
C PRO A 89 -6.22 -6.82 0.35
N ALA A 90 -5.32 -7.73 0.73
CA ALA A 90 -4.43 -7.55 1.89
C ALA A 90 -3.47 -6.35 1.74
N HIS A 91 -3.19 -5.91 0.52
CA HIS A 91 -2.35 -4.74 0.25
C HIS A 91 -3.13 -3.42 0.18
N TRP A 92 -4.46 -3.44 0.36
CA TRP A 92 -5.27 -2.23 0.26
C TRP A 92 -5.12 -1.42 1.54
N GLU A 93 -4.65 -0.19 1.40
CA GLU A 93 -4.61 0.78 2.49
C GLU A 93 -5.87 1.66 2.47
N GLU A 94 -6.48 1.88 3.64
CA GLU A 94 -7.61 2.81 3.77
C GLU A 94 -7.19 4.29 3.63
N GLY A 95 -5.89 4.54 3.61
CA GLY A 95 -5.31 5.88 3.56
C GLY A 95 -5.39 6.61 4.89
N ILE A 96 -5.28 7.93 4.83
CA ILE A 96 -5.19 8.81 5.99
C ILE A 96 -6.50 9.55 6.16
N ASN A 97 -6.95 9.66 7.41
CA ASN A 97 -8.09 10.50 7.77
C ASN A 97 -7.80 11.96 7.43
N GLY A 98 -8.71 12.60 6.70
CA GLY A 98 -8.48 13.98 6.26
C GLY A 98 -9.70 14.57 5.57
N ALA A 99 -9.66 15.89 5.41
CA ALA A 99 -10.66 16.64 4.65
C ALA A 99 -9.96 17.43 3.54
N PHE A 100 -10.66 17.62 2.42
CA PHE A 100 -10.15 18.39 1.29
C PHE A 100 -11.28 19.14 0.60
N ILE A 101 -10.91 20.17 -0.15
CA ILE A 101 -11.82 20.92 -1.03
C ILE A 101 -11.13 21.11 -2.38
N ASP A 102 -11.87 20.79 -3.43
CA ASP A 102 -11.55 21.07 -4.81
C ASP A 102 -12.45 22.20 -5.32
N TYR A 103 -11.90 23.08 -6.16
CA TYR A 103 -12.62 24.22 -6.72
C TYR A 103 -12.13 24.54 -8.13
N SER A 104 -13.07 24.88 -8.99
CA SER A 104 -12.85 25.32 -10.37
C SER A 104 -13.72 26.54 -10.63
N ALA A 105 -13.11 27.62 -11.14
CA ALA A 105 -13.78 28.88 -11.44
C ALA A 105 -13.44 29.31 -12.87
N ASN A 106 -14.48 29.57 -13.66
CA ASN A 106 -14.39 29.94 -15.06
C ASN A 106 -15.10 31.27 -15.29
N VAL A 107 -14.44 32.19 -15.98
CA VAL A 107 -14.99 33.50 -16.35
C VAL A 107 -15.03 33.62 -17.86
N LEU A 108 -16.19 33.97 -18.40
CA LEU A 108 -16.41 34.27 -19.81
C LEU A 108 -16.92 35.71 -19.94
N ALA A 109 -16.21 36.54 -20.69
CA ALA A 109 -16.68 37.87 -21.08
C ALA A 109 -16.98 37.87 -22.58
N THR A 110 -18.19 38.29 -22.94
CA THR A 110 -18.64 38.41 -24.33
C THR A 110 -18.98 39.86 -24.61
N GLU A 111 -18.41 40.41 -25.67
CA GLU A 111 -18.67 41.76 -26.17
C GLU A 111 -19.42 41.66 -27.49
N TYR A 112 -20.53 42.37 -27.60
CA TYR A 112 -21.40 42.38 -28.77
C TYR A 112 -21.17 43.63 -29.61
N ALA A 113 -21.43 43.54 -30.93
CA ALA A 113 -21.20 44.64 -31.88
C ALA A 113 -22.02 45.92 -31.58
N ASN A 114 -23.04 45.84 -30.73
CA ASN A 114 -23.84 46.96 -30.24
C ASN A 114 -23.29 47.60 -28.95
N ASN A 115 -22.04 47.30 -28.56
CA ASN A 115 -21.40 47.75 -27.31
C ASN A 115 -22.02 47.17 -26.02
N ASP A 116 -22.86 46.13 -26.12
CA ASP A 116 -23.30 45.37 -24.95
C ASP A 116 -22.19 44.42 -24.48
N LYS A 117 -22.01 44.34 -23.16
CA LYS A 117 -21.05 43.42 -22.53
C LYS A 117 -21.79 42.46 -21.62
N GLN A 118 -21.51 41.17 -21.74
CA GLN A 118 -22.02 40.15 -20.83
C GLN A 118 -20.85 39.42 -20.18
N ILE A 119 -20.90 39.28 -18.86
CA ILE A 119 -19.91 38.54 -18.07
C ILE A 119 -20.64 37.36 -17.43
N TYR A 120 -20.12 36.17 -17.68
CA TYR A 120 -20.56 34.92 -17.06
C TYR A 120 -19.45 34.37 -16.18
N LEU A 121 -19.78 34.08 -14.93
CA LEU A 121 -18.91 33.41 -13.97
C LEU A 121 -19.56 32.08 -13.62
N SER A 122 -18.84 30.98 -13.81
CA SER A 122 -19.25 29.65 -13.39
C SER A 122 -18.22 29.11 -12.42
N THR A 123 -18.68 28.65 -11.27
CA THR A 123 -17.85 28.02 -10.25
C THR A 123 -18.41 26.65 -9.91
N ASN A 124 -17.55 25.67 -9.75
CA ASN A 124 -17.92 24.34 -9.30
C ASN A 124 -16.78 23.75 -8.47
N GLY A 125 -17.06 22.67 -7.76
CA GLY A 125 -16.04 21.95 -7.01
C GLY A 125 -16.65 20.88 -6.12
N THR A 126 -15.78 20.22 -5.36
CA THR A 126 -16.15 19.11 -4.48
C THR A 126 -15.47 19.28 -3.13
N ALA A 127 -16.23 19.24 -2.05
CA ALA A 127 -15.68 19.07 -0.71
C ALA A 127 -15.74 17.60 -0.30
N GLY A 128 -14.72 17.11 0.41
CA GLY A 128 -14.63 15.71 0.79
C GLY A 128 -14.01 15.47 2.15
N ILE A 129 -14.42 14.39 2.80
CA ILE A 129 -13.86 13.89 4.05
C ILE A 129 -13.61 12.38 3.91
N ASN A 130 -12.42 11.92 4.32
CA ASN A 130 -12.04 10.52 4.41
C ASN A 130 -11.87 10.15 5.89
N LEU A 131 -12.55 9.09 6.33
CA LEU A 131 -12.46 8.54 7.69
C LEU A 131 -12.39 7.01 7.61
N GLY A 132 -11.17 6.45 7.64
CA GLY A 132 -10.91 5.05 7.35
C GLY A 132 -11.50 4.66 5.99
N ALA A 133 -12.34 3.61 5.99
CA ALA A 133 -13.01 3.14 4.78
C ALA A 133 -14.11 4.08 4.24
N TRP A 134 -14.59 5.04 5.04
CA TRP A 134 -15.67 5.94 4.64
C TRP A 134 -15.16 7.14 3.85
N ARG A 135 -15.80 7.41 2.71
CA ARG A 135 -15.47 8.50 1.79
C ARG A 135 -16.72 9.34 1.55
N PHE A 136 -16.80 10.49 2.21
CA PHE A 136 -17.88 11.47 2.01
C PHE A 136 -17.47 12.50 0.97
N ARG A 137 -18.38 12.82 0.05
CA ARG A 137 -18.17 13.80 -1.03
C ARG A 137 -19.43 14.66 -1.18
N GLY A 138 -19.25 15.95 -1.40
CA GLY A 138 -20.33 16.90 -1.67
C GLY A 138 -19.93 17.85 -2.77
N ASP A 139 -20.66 17.82 -3.88
CA ASP A 139 -20.43 18.66 -5.04
C ASP A 139 -21.22 19.97 -4.93
N TYR A 140 -20.64 21.06 -5.43
CA TYR A 140 -21.30 22.35 -5.53
C TYR A 140 -21.09 22.96 -6.91
N ARG A 141 -22.08 23.72 -7.36
CA ARG A 141 -22.01 24.53 -8.58
C ARG A 141 -22.77 25.83 -8.36
N CYS A 142 -22.18 26.94 -8.78
CA CYS A 142 -22.77 28.27 -8.73
C CYS A 142 -22.45 29.02 -10.03
N ASP A 143 -23.50 29.51 -10.68
CA ASP A 143 -23.42 30.24 -11.95
C ASP A 143 -23.99 31.65 -11.75
N LEU A 144 -23.25 32.66 -12.21
CA LEU A 144 -23.61 34.07 -12.13
C LEU A 144 -23.47 34.70 -13.52
N SER A 145 -24.53 35.37 -13.98
CA SER A 145 -24.51 36.15 -15.22
C SER A 145 -24.75 37.62 -14.89
N LYS A 146 -23.89 38.50 -15.40
CA LYS A 146 -24.03 39.95 -15.29
C LYS A 146 -24.04 40.56 -16.70
N LYS A 147 -25.09 41.33 -16.99
CA LYS A 147 -25.21 42.18 -18.17
C LYS A 147 -24.63 43.56 -17.90
#